data_AF-A0A965XVW0-F1
#
_entry.id   AF-A0A965XVW0-F1
#
_cell.length_a   1.000
_cell.length_b   1.000
_cell.length_c   1.000
_cell.angle_alpha   90.00
_cell.angle_beta   90.00
_cell.angle_gamma   90.00
#
_symmetry.space_group_name_H-M   'P 1'
#
loop_
_entity.id
_entity.type
_entity.pdbx_description
1 polymer ?
#
loop_
_entity_poly.entity_id
_entity_poly.type
_entity_poly.pdbx_seq_one_letter_code
_entity_poly.pdbx_strand_id
1 'polypeptide(L)'
;DAFDEPQFRETNPNVLRNKKKADDVRNRMNNALNSNNLEELRQVILDCEIACPVSGSRNWTEVRQFNLMFSTQMGSVSEDASVIYLRPETAQGIFVNFLNVQKTGRMKLPFGIAQIGKAFRNEIVARQFIFRMREFEQMEMQFFVRPGEELKWFEHWKKARLRWHEAIGLGESKYRFHDHEKLAHYANAAADIEFEFPFGFKELEGIHSRTDFDLSQHQKFSGRKMQYFDPETNESYVPYVIETSIGLDRTFLAIYSSAYCEEKLENGDERVVLKLPAFLAPVKLAVLPLVKKDGLPDVARRIMDDLKIDFNCQYDEKDSIGKRYRRQDAIGTPFCITIDHQTIEDDTVTIRYRDSMQQERISAKELRGIIENKVNFRNIFSKL
;
A
#
# COMPACT_ATOMS: atom_id res chain seq x y z
N ASP A 1 11.28 17.90 -40.81
CA ASP A 1 11.13 16.44 -40.67
C ASP A 1 10.89 16.08 -39.22
N ALA A 2 9.78 15.42 -38.92
CA ALA A 2 9.50 14.90 -37.59
C ALA A 2 10.33 13.64 -37.38
N PHE A 3 11.09 13.57 -36.29
CA PHE A 3 11.85 12.39 -35.92
C PHE A 3 10.90 11.23 -35.59
N ASP A 4 10.97 10.16 -36.38
CA ASP A 4 10.25 8.91 -36.12
C ASP A 4 11.09 8.01 -35.22
N GLU A 5 10.84 8.09 -33.91
CA GLU A 5 11.55 7.32 -32.89
C GLU A 5 11.39 5.79 -33.07
N PRO A 6 10.18 5.24 -33.31
CA PRO A 6 10.01 3.81 -33.61
C PRO A 6 10.88 3.34 -34.78
N GLN A 7 10.80 4.02 -35.93
CA GLN A 7 11.55 3.64 -37.13
C GLN A 7 13.06 3.75 -36.89
N PHE A 8 13.51 4.78 -36.17
CA PHE A 8 14.93 4.95 -35.83
C PHE A 8 15.44 3.82 -34.92
N ARG A 9 14.67 3.41 -33.92
CA ARG A 9 15.05 2.32 -33.01
C ARG A 9 15.13 0.97 -33.72
N GLU A 10 14.31 0.75 -34.74
CA GLU A 10 14.28 -0.49 -35.52
C GLU A 10 15.33 -0.56 -36.62
N THR A 11 15.70 0.57 -37.21
CA THR A 11 16.57 0.60 -38.40
C THR A 11 18.01 1.00 -38.09
N ASN A 12 18.26 1.73 -37.00
CA ASN A 12 19.60 2.24 -36.70
C ASN A 12 20.54 1.09 -36.26
N PRO A 13 21.64 0.82 -37.00
CA PRO A 13 22.55 -0.29 -36.68
C PRO A 13 23.21 -0.18 -35.30
N ASN A 14 23.45 1.04 -34.81
CA ASN A 14 24.03 1.25 -33.48
C ASN A 14 23.02 0.94 -32.37
N VAL A 15 21.75 1.30 -32.57
CA VAL A 15 20.68 0.99 -31.61
C VAL A 15 20.47 -0.52 -31.52
N LEU A 16 20.37 -1.20 -32.67
CA LEU A 16 20.24 -2.66 -32.73
C LEU A 16 21.44 -3.37 -32.07
N ARG A 17 22.67 -2.91 -32.34
CA ARG A 17 23.88 -3.46 -31.70
C ARG A 17 23.88 -3.28 -30.19
N ASN A 18 23.48 -2.10 -29.71
CA ASN A 18 23.42 -1.82 -28.27
C ASN A 18 22.30 -2.61 -27.59
N LYS A 19 21.15 -2.76 -28.26
CA LYS A 19 20.03 -3.60 -27.78
C LYS A 19 20.48 -5.05 -27.64
N LYS A 20 21.11 -5.62 -28.68
CA LYS A 20 21.66 -6.97 -28.63
C LYS A 20 22.65 -7.16 -27.48
N LYS A 21 23.60 -6.23 -27.31
CA LYS A 21 24.55 -6.27 -26.17
C LYS A 21 23.82 -6.25 -24.82
N ALA A 22 22.81 -5.41 -24.67
CA ALA A 22 22.02 -5.32 -23.44
C ALA A 22 21.24 -6.62 -23.16
N ASP A 23 20.64 -7.20 -24.21
CA ASP A 23 19.90 -8.45 -24.11
C ASP A 23 20.83 -9.64 -23.79
N ASP A 24 22.01 -9.72 -24.41
CA ASP A 24 23.02 -10.75 -24.12
C ASP A 24 23.50 -10.69 -22.67
N VAL A 25 23.80 -9.49 -22.15
CA VAL A 25 24.18 -9.27 -20.75
C VAL A 25 23.03 -9.63 -19.81
N ARG A 26 21.79 -9.22 -20.14
CA ARG A 26 20.60 -9.55 -19.35
C ARG A 26 20.38 -11.05 -19.26
N ASN A 27 20.56 -11.77 -20.38
CA ASN A 27 20.45 -13.22 -20.43
C ASN A 27 21.54 -13.91 -19.60
N ARG A 28 22.81 -13.49 -19.71
CA ARG A 28 23.91 -14.01 -18.86
C ARG A 28 23.61 -13.81 -17.38
N MET A 29 23.22 -12.60 -16.99
CA MET A 29 22.86 -12.29 -15.61
C MET A 29 21.69 -13.14 -15.12
N ASN A 30 20.64 -13.30 -15.93
CA ASN A 30 19.47 -14.10 -15.58
C ASN A 30 19.80 -15.58 -15.38
N ASN A 31 20.64 -16.15 -16.25
CA ASN A 31 21.10 -17.53 -16.14
C ASN A 31 21.95 -17.74 -14.89
N ALA A 32 22.85 -16.81 -14.59
CA ALA A 32 23.67 -16.84 -13.39
C ALA A 32 22.82 -16.74 -12.11
N LEU A 33 21.83 -15.86 -12.07
CA LEU A 33 20.88 -15.76 -10.95
C LEU A 33 20.07 -17.05 -10.74
N ASN A 34 19.55 -17.64 -11.82
CA ASN A 34 18.73 -18.85 -11.74
C ASN A 34 19.54 -20.08 -11.30
N SER A 35 20.83 -20.13 -11.63
CA SER A 35 21.76 -21.20 -11.23
C SER A 35 22.49 -20.91 -9.91
N ASN A 36 22.21 -19.76 -9.27
CA ASN A 36 22.92 -19.26 -8.09
C ASN A 36 24.46 -19.19 -8.28
N ASN A 37 24.92 -18.94 -9.50
CA ASN A 37 26.33 -18.82 -9.83
C ASN A 37 26.84 -17.39 -9.54
N LEU A 38 27.33 -17.17 -8.33
CA LEU A 38 27.82 -15.87 -7.87
C LEU A 38 29.12 -15.44 -8.56
N GLU A 39 29.93 -16.40 -9.04
CA GLU A 39 31.16 -16.12 -9.78
C GLU A 39 30.84 -15.52 -11.16
N GLU A 40 29.87 -16.08 -11.88
CA GLU A 40 29.43 -15.52 -13.17
C GLU A 40 28.82 -14.12 -13.00
N LEU A 41 28.10 -13.86 -11.90
CA LEU A 41 27.59 -12.51 -11.60
C LEU A 41 28.74 -11.51 -11.42
N ARG A 42 29.80 -11.90 -10.71
CA ARG A 42 31.02 -11.08 -10.59
C ARG A 42 31.65 -10.85 -11.97
N GLN A 43 31.75 -11.90 -12.78
CA GLN A 43 32.37 -11.79 -14.10
C GLN A 43 31.58 -10.84 -15.01
N VAL A 44 30.25 -10.89 -14.99
CA VAL A 44 29.39 -9.95 -15.73
C VAL A 44 29.65 -8.49 -15.31
N ILE A 45 29.83 -8.22 -14.01
CA ILE A 45 30.15 -6.87 -13.50
C ILE A 45 31.50 -6.37 -14.05
N LEU A 46 32.50 -7.26 -14.08
CA LEU A 46 33.84 -6.96 -14.60
C LEU A 46 33.83 -6.76 -16.12
N ASP A 47 33.19 -7.65 -16.87
CA ASP A 47 33.08 -7.60 -18.34
C ASP A 47 32.36 -6.34 -18.82
N CYS A 48 31.39 -5.86 -18.04
CA CYS A 48 30.64 -4.63 -18.32
C CYS A 48 31.36 -3.37 -17.79
N GLU A 49 32.55 -3.52 -17.22
CA GLU A 49 33.36 -2.44 -16.65
C GLU A 49 32.60 -1.49 -15.70
N ILE A 50 31.64 -2.04 -14.94
CA ILE A 50 30.76 -1.25 -14.08
C ILE A 50 31.63 -0.57 -13.01
N ALA A 51 31.64 0.76 -13.01
CA ALA A 51 32.37 1.56 -12.02
C ALA A 51 31.44 2.02 -10.89
N CYS A 52 31.99 2.17 -9.68
CA CYS A 52 31.27 2.79 -8.58
C CYS A 52 30.87 4.22 -8.97
N PRO A 53 29.58 4.61 -8.89
CA PRO A 53 29.13 5.92 -9.34
C PRO A 53 29.66 7.08 -8.47
N VAL A 54 30.16 6.80 -7.27
CA VAL A 54 30.69 7.81 -6.34
C VAL A 54 32.21 7.94 -6.45
N SER A 55 32.94 6.82 -6.46
CA SER A 55 34.41 6.82 -6.42
C SER A 55 35.07 6.54 -7.76
N GLY A 56 34.32 6.08 -8.78
CA GLY A 56 34.87 5.62 -10.06
C GLY A 56 35.67 4.31 -9.98
N SER A 57 35.82 3.72 -8.79
CA SER A 57 36.57 2.47 -8.60
C SER A 57 35.87 1.29 -9.27
N ARG A 58 36.67 0.41 -9.87
CA ARG A 58 36.26 -0.90 -10.41
C ARG A 58 36.81 -2.06 -9.58
N ASN A 59 37.38 -1.78 -8.41
CA ASN A 59 37.92 -2.80 -7.52
C ASN A 59 36.80 -3.43 -6.70
N TRP A 60 36.17 -4.45 -7.27
CA TRP A 60 35.04 -5.16 -6.65
C TRP A 60 35.49 -6.41 -5.89
N THR A 61 34.94 -6.58 -4.69
CA THR A 61 35.04 -7.83 -3.94
C THR A 61 34.17 -8.92 -4.57
N GLU A 62 34.28 -10.14 -4.07
CA GLU A 62 33.37 -11.23 -4.44
C GLU A 62 31.91 -10.90 -4.12
N VAL A 63 31.01 -11.37 -4.99
CA VAL A 63 29.57 -11.29 -4.78
C VAL A 63 29.20 -12.29 -3.69
N ARG A 64 28.49 -11.82 -2.67
CA ARG A 64 28.04 -12.63 -1.53
C ARG A 64 26.55 -12.54 -1.40
N GLN A 65 25.92 -13.65 -1.01
CA GLN A 65 24.51 -13.67 -0.68
C GLN A 65 24.33 -13.15 0.75
N PHE A 66 23.42 -12.19 0.92
CA PHE A 66 23.10 -11.62 2.23
C PHE A 66 21.67 -11.99 2.59
N ASN A 67 21.48 -12.61 3.77
CA ASN A 67 20.16 -12.93 4.26
C ASN A 67 19.48 -11.66 4.79
N LEU A 68 18.30 -11.35 4.25
CA LEU A 68 17.52 -10.19 4.64
C LEU A 68 16.65 -10.44 5.89
N MET A 69 16.66 -11.64 6.47
CA MET A 69 15.92 -11.89 7.72
C MET A 69 16.72 -11.41 8.93
N PHE A 70 16.04 -10.75 9.88
CA PHE A 70 16.63 -10.46 11.19
C PHE A 70 16.60 -11.72 12.05
N SER A 71 17.76 -12.21 12.44
CA SER A 71 17.90 -13.28 13.43
C SER A 71 17.97 -12.71 14.85
N THR A 72 17.31 -13.38 15.79
CA THR A 72 17.48 -13.17 17.23
C THR A 72 17.53 -14.52 17.94
N GLN A 73 17.82 -14.53 19.23
CA GLN A 73 17.94 -15.74 20.04
C GLN A 73 16.84 -15.76 21.10
N MET A 74 16.23 -16.93 21.31
CA MET A 74 15.21 -17.16 22.32
C MET A 74 15.71 -18.16 23.36
N GLY A 75 15.86 -17.71 24.60
CA GLY A 75 16.39 -18.49 25.72
C GLY A 75 16.99 -17.58 26.78
N SER A 76 17.03 -18.03 28.04
CA SER A 76 17.63 -17.27 29.15
C SER A 76 19.16 -17.36 29.18
N VAL A 77 19.74 -18.39 28.55
CA VAL A 77 21.19 -18.64 28.49
C VAL A 77 21.60 -18.76 27.04
N SER A 78 22.71 -18.11 26.66
CA SER A 78 23.18 -18.02 25.27
C SER A 78 23.58 -19.36 24.65
N GLU A 79 23.98 -20.35 25.46
CA GLU A 79 24.46 -21.65 24.98
C GLU A 79 23.31 -22.59 24.54
N ASP A 80 22.12 -22.45 25.14
CA ASP A 80 20.92 -23.25 24.80
C ASP A 80 19.87 -22.44 24.01
N ALA A 81 20.21 -21.22 23.60
CA ALA A 81 19.25 -20.33 22.95
C ALA A 81 18.94 -20.77 21.52
N SER A 82 17.65 -20.92 21.22
CA SER A 82 17.19 -21.23 19.86
C SER A 82 17.25 -19.99 18.99
N VAL A 83 17.86 -20.11 17.81
CA VAL A 83 17.83 -19.03 16.81
C VAL A 83 16.41 -18.93 16.23
N ILE A 84 15.83 -17.75 16.33
CA ILE A 84 14.53 -17.40 15.75
C ILE A 84 14.69 -16.20 14.82
N TYR A 85 13.71 -15.98 13.95
CA TYR A 85 13.73 -14.88 12.99
C TYR A 85 12.53 -13.99 13.16
N LEU A 86 12.73 -12.68 12.98
CA LEU A 86 11.61 -11.78 12.73
C LEU A 86 11.09 -12.07 11.32
N ARG A 87 9.78 -12.26 11.21
CA ARG A 87 9.15 -12.65 9.96
C ARG A 87 9.37 -11.58 8.86
N PRO A 88 9.83 -11.97 7.65
CA PRO A 88 10.01 -11.04 6.54
C PRO A 88 8.73 -10.76 5.73
N GLU A 89 7.65 -11.48 6.06
CA GLU A 89 6.30 -11.40 5.49
C GLU A 89 5.27 -11.91 6.51
N THR A 90 3.98 -11.71 6.24
CA THR A 90 2.90 -12.17 7.14
C THR A 90 2.27 -13.51 6.74
N ALA A 91 2.44 -13.91 5.46
CA ALA A 91 1.88 -15.12 4.85
C ALA A 91 2.15 -16.41 5.63
N GLN A 92 3.38 -16.60 6.14
CA GLN A 92 3.76 -17.85 6.81
C GLN A 92 2.89 -18.19 8.03
N GLY A 93 2.44 -17.16 8.77
CA GLY A 93 1.54 -17.37 9.91
C GLY A 93 0.17 -17.92 9.50
N ILE A 94 -0.30 -17.55 8.30
CA ILE A 94 -1.55 -18.04 7.72
C ILE A 94 -1.42 -19.51 7.33
N PHE A 95 -0.33 -19.88 6.66
CA PHE A 95 -0.10 -21.26 6.21
C PHE A 95 -0.01 -22.26 7.38
N VAL A 96 0.72 -21.90 8.44
CA VAL A 96 0.82 -22.75 9.64
C VAL A 96 -0.55 -22.97 10.30
N ASN A 97 -1.46 -21.99 10.20
CA ASN A 97 -2.79 -22.04 10.80
C ASN A 97 -3.91 -22.44 9.83
N PHE A 98 -3.60 -22.79 8.59
CA PHE A 98 -4.59 -23.09 7.55
C PHE A 98 -5.66 -24.09 8.04
N LEU A 99 -5.24 -25.26 8.55
CA LEU A 99 -6.18 -26.27 9.04
C LEU A 99 -6.96 -25.85 10.28
N ASN A 100 -6.37 -25.02 11.14
CA ASN A 100 -7.05 -24.56 12.34
C ASN A 100 -8.22 -23.66 11.91
N VAL A 101 -7.96 -22.67 11.06
CA VAL A 101 -8.99 -21.75 10.54
C VAL A 101 -10.03 -22.49 9.69
N GLN A 102 -9.60 -23.37 8.79
CA GLN A 102 -10.50 -24.13 7.92
C GLN A 102 -11.48 -24.97 8.74
N LYS A 103 -11.00 -25.68 9.77
CA LYS A 103 -11.84 -26.57 10.60
C LYS A 103 -12.75 -25.79 11.54
N THR A 104 -12.22 -24.79 12.26
CA THR A 104 -13.03 -24.03 13.23
C THR A 104 -14.06 -23.15 12.53
N GLY A 105 -13.69 -22.55 11.39
CA GLY A 105 -14.59 -21.76 10.56
C GLY A 105 -15.54 -22.59 9.69
N ARG A 106 -15.35 -23.91 9.63
CA ARG A 106 -16.07 -24.82 8.70
C ARG A 106 -16.03 -24.32 7.25
N MET A 107 -14.90 -23.71 6.88
CA MET A 107 -14.73 -23.08 5.57
C MET A 107 -14.66 -24.16 4.48
N LYS A 108 -15.38 -23.91 3.39
CA LYS A 108 -15.25 -24.67 2.13
C LYS A 108 -14.39 -23.88 1.16
N LEU A 109 -13.68 -24.57 0.28
CA LEU A 109 -12.97 -23.90 -0.80
C LEU A 109 -13.98 -23.37 -1.84
N PRO A 110 -13.69 -22.21 -2.46
CA PRO A 110 -12.56 -21.33 -2.18
C PRO A 110 -12.81 -20.40 -0.97
N PHE A 111 -11.77 -20.09 -0.20
CA PHE A 111 -11.85 -19.11 0.88
C PHE A 111 -10.51 -18.41 1.14
N GLY A 112 -10.56 -17.21 1.72
CA GLY A 112 -9.36 -16.43 2.06
C GLY A 112 -9.11 -16.31 3.55
N ILE A 113 -7.84 -16.18 3.92
CA ILE A 113 -7.41 -15.73 5.24
C ILE A 113 -6.57 -14.47 5.01
N ALA A 114 -6.98 -13.37 5.63
CA ALA A 114 -6.27 -12.09 5.55
C ALA A 114 -5.60 -11.77 6.89
N GLN A 115 -4.43 -11.13 6.83
CA GLN A 115 -3.70 -10.65 8.00
C GLN A 115 -3.12 -9.27 7.71
N ILE A 116 -3.20 -8.39 8.70
CA ILE A 116 -2.46 -7.14 8.73
C ILE A 116 -1.42 -7.24 9.83
N GLY A 117 -0.18 -6.86 9.54
CA GLY A 117 0.81 -6.72 10.59
C GLY A 117 2.20 -6.39 10.10
N LYS A 118 3.10 -6.23 11.07
CA LYS A 118 4.50 -5.89 10.84
C LYS A 118 5.29 -7.02 10.19
N ALA A 119 6.19 -6.65 9.29
CA ALA A 119 7.21 -7.49 8.68
C ALA A 119 8.56 -6.76 8.75
N PHE A 120 9.63 -7.54 8.77
CA PHE A 120 10.99 -7.04 8.97
C PHE A 120 11.93 -7.55 7.89
N ARG A 121 12.61 -6.65 7.19
CA ARG A 121 13.63 -6.98 6.20
C ARG A 121 14.89 -6.19 6.49
N ASN A 122 16.02 -6.86 6.64
CA ASN A 122 17.33 -6.28 6.91
C ASN A 122 17.91 -5.65 5.64
N GLU A 123 17.19 -4.66 5.12
CA GLU A 123 17.57 -3.92 3.91
C GLU A 123 18.94 -3.25 4.12
N ILE A 124 19.84 -3.53 3.17
CA ILE A 124 21.23 -3.07 3.20
C ILE A 124 21.28 -1.55 3.01
N VAL A 125 20.40 -1.01 2.16
CA VAL A 125 20.38 0.41 1.80
C VAL A 125 18.96 0.96 1.94
N ALA A 126 18.68 1.59 3.09
CA ALA A 126 17.47 2.37 3.28
C ALA A 126 17.57 3.67 2.46
N ARG A 127 16.80 3.76 1.37
CA ARG A 127 16.70 4.92 0.48
C ARG A 127 15.23 5.19 0.17
N GLN A 128 14.91 6.42 -0.24
CA GLN A 128 13.55 6.81 -0.64
C GLN A 128 12.51 6.74 0.49
N PHE A 129 12.89 7.17 1.71
CA PHE A 129 11.98 7.31 2.84
C PHE A 129 11.19 6.02 3.13
N ILE A 130 9.86 6.05 3.06
CA ILE A 130 8.96 4.92 3.35
C ILE A 130 9.12 3.74 2.37
N PHE A 131 9.73 3.92 1.21
CA PHE A 131 9.80 2.86 0.19
C PHE A 131 10.69 1.68 0.56
N ARG A 132 11.78 1.94 1.29
CA ARG A 132 12.73 0.91 1.73
C ARG A 132 13.02 1.08 3.21
N MET A 133 12.16 0.49 4.01
CA MET A 133 12.29 0.44 5.47
C MET A 133 12.68 -0.96 5.93
N ARG A 134 13.24 -1.04 7.14
CA ARG A 134 13.59 -2.32 7.77
C ARG A 134 12.43 -2.96 8.53
N GLU A 135 11.49 -2.14 8.94
CA GLU A 135 10.22 -2.51 9.56
C GLU A 135 9.12 -1.79 8.77
N PHE A 136 8.08 -2.51 8.39
CA PHE A 136 6.93 -1.99 7.67
C PHE A 136 5.72 -2.87 7.95
N GLU A 137 4.52 -2.38 7.61
CA GLU A 137 3.27 -3.11 7.75
C GLU A 137 2.78 -3.59 6.39
N GLN A 138 2.32 -4.83 6.35
CA GLN A 138 1.71 -5.43 5.18
C GLN A 138 0.27 -5.81 5.49
N MET A 139 -0.58 -5.73 4.47
CA MET A 139 -1.87 -6.40 4.46
C MET A 139 -1.75 -7.50 3.42
N GLU A 140 -1.84 -8.75 3.85
CA GLU A 140 -1.73 -9.90 2.96
C GLU A 140 -2.97 -10.77 3.11
N MET A 141 -3.41 -11.33 1.99
CA MET A 141 -4.47 -12.32 1.98
C MET A 141 -3.98 -13.53 1.18
N GLN A 142 -4.17 -14.70 1.77
CA GLN A 142 -3.94 -15.99 1.13
C GLN A 142 -5.30 -16.60 0.82
N PHE A 143 -5.63 -16.69 -0.46
CA PHE A 143 -6.89 -17.19 -0.97
C PHE A 143 -6.71 -18.62 -1.48
N PHE A 144 -7.25 -19.57 -0.73
CA PHE A 144 -7.13 -20.99 -1.00
C PHE A 144 -8.19 -21.42 -2.01
N VAL A 145 -7.75 -22.11 -3.05
CA VAL A 145 -8.57 -22.54 -4.18
C VAL A 145 -8.30 -24.00 -4.54
N ARG A 146 -9.21 -24.60 -5.30
CA ARG A 146 -9.01 -25.93 -5.88
C ARG A 146 -7.91 -25.86 -6.95
N PRO A 147 -6.97 -26.82 -6.99
CA PRO A 147 -6.01 -26.93 -8.09
C PRO A 147 -6.71 -27.00 -9.45
N GLY A 148 -6.24 -26.23 -10.43
CA GLY A 148 -6.83 -26.09 -11.76
C GLY A 148 -7.76 -24.88 -11.91
N GLU A 149 -8.18 -24.23 -10.82
CA GLU A 149 -8.95 -22.98 -10.85
C GLU A 149 -8.11 -21.73 -10.54
N GLU A 150 -6.83 -21.88 -10.24
CA GLU A 150 -5.99 -20.80 -9.73
C GLU A 150 -5.88 -19.63 -10.69
N LEU A 151 -5.74 -19.86 -12.00
CA LEU A 151 -5.62 -18.78 -12.98
C LEU A 151 -6.92 -17.97 -13.14
N LYS A 152 -8.08 -18.63 -12.96
CA LYS A 152 -9.38 -17.94 -12.94
C LYS A 152 -9.47 -17.02 -11.73
N TRP A 153 -9.04 -17.49 -10.56
CA TRP A 153 -9.05 -16.71 -9.33
C TRP A 153 -7.97 -15.63 -9.30
N PHE A 154 -6.82 -15.87 -9.92
CA PHE A 154 -5.76 -14.88 -10.15
C PHE A 154 -6.31 -13.69 -10.95
N GLU A 155 -6.95 -13.94 -12.09
CA GLU A 155 -7.56 -12.88 -12.90
C GLU A 155 -8.70 -12.14 -12.18
N HIS A 156 -9.48 -12.87 -11.39
CA HIS A 156 -10.51 -12.26 -10.53
C HIS A 156 -9.90 -11.28 -9.53
N TRP A 157 -8.89 -11.73 -8.76
CA TRP A 157 -8.23 -10.91 -7.75
C TRP A 157 -7.44 -9.75 -8.35
N LYS A 158 -6.77 -9.96 -9.49
CA LYS A 158 -6.10 -8.89 -10.26
C LYS A 158 -7.04 -7.73 -10.53
N LYS A 159 -8.26 -8.01 -11.03
CA LYS A 159 -9.29 -6.99 -11.28
C LYS A 159 -9.88 -6.41 -10.01
N ALA A 160 -10.20 -7.26 -9.02
CA ALA A 160 -10.82 -6.81 -7.77
C ALA A 160 -9.91 -5.88 -6.98
N ARG A 161 -8.60 -6.17 -6.93
CA ARG A 161 -7.61 -5.36 -6.22
C ARG A 161 -7.34 -4.04 -6.93
N LEU A 162 -7.28 -4.02 -8.27
CA LEU A 162 -7.20 -2.75 -9.01
C LEU A 162 -8.42 -1.86 -8.72
N ARG A 163 -9.64 -2.40 -8.80
CA ARG A 163 -10.85 -1.63 -8.46
C ARG A 163 -10.79 -1.07 -7.05
N TRP A 164 -10.27 -1.84 -6.09
CA TRP A 164 -10.10 -1.36 -4.71
C TRP A 164 -9.18 -0.14 -4.63
N HIS A 165 -8.06 -0.15 -5.36
CA HIS A 165 -7.14 1.00 -5.45
C HIS A 165 -7.77 2.20 -6.18
N GLU A 166 -8.52 1.97 -7.25
CA GLU A 166 -9.25 2.99 -7.99
C GLU A 166 -10.34 3.64 -7.13
N ALA A 167 -11.06 2.86 -6.32
CA ALA A 167 -12.08 3.33 -5.41
C ALA A 167 -11.52 4.29 -4.33
N ILE A 168 -10.23 4.23 -4.01
CA ILE A 168 -9.60 5.22 -3.12
C ILE A 168 -9.66 6.63 -3.72
N GLY A 169 -9.71 6.75 -5.05
CA GLY A 169 -9.90 8.00 -5.75
C GLY A 169 -8.62 8.81 -5.99
N LEU A 170 -7.48 8.14 -6.18
CA LEU A 170 -6.18 8.80 -6.43
C LEU A 170 -5.95 9.18 -7.91
N GLY A 171 -6.81 8.69 -8.81
CA GLY A 171 -6.74 8.86 -10.26
C GLY A 171 -6.39 7.56 -10.99
N GLU A 172 -7.27 7.09 -11.87
CA GLU A 172 -7.12 5.81 -12.61
C GLU A 172 -5.83 5.76 -13.43
N SER A 173 -5.43 6.89 -14.04
CA SER A 173 -4.21 6.97 -14.86
C SER A 173 -2.91 6.73 -14.09
N LYS A 174 -2.95 6.76 -12.76
CA LYS A 174 -1.77 6.55 -11.91
C LYS A 174 -1.50 5.08 -11.63
N TYR A 175 -2.39 4.17 -12.02
CA TYR A 175 -2.22 2.74 -11.81
C TYR A 175 -1.91 2.03 -13.13
N ARG A 176 -1.07 0.99 -13.04
CA ARG A 176 -0.85 0.07 -14.15
C ARG A 176 -0.51 -1.32 -13.64
N PHE A 177 -0.78 -2.33 -14.47
CA PHE A 177 -0.26 -3.66 -14.22
C PHE A 177 1.16 -3.81 -14.78
N HIS A 178 1.98 -4.52 -14.03
CA HIS A 178 3.26 -5.05 -14.47
C HIS A 178 3.20 -6.57 -14.34
N ASP A 179 3.02 -7.27 -15.46
CA ASP A 179 3.03 -8.73 -15.47
C ASP A 179 4.47 -9.24 -15.47
N HIS A 180 4.79 -10.13 -14.53
CA HIS A 180 6.15 -10.65 -14.40
C HIS A 180 6.42 -11.71 -15.46
N GLU A 181 7.36 -11.44 -16.36
CA GLU A 181 7.87 -12.45 -17.29
C GLU A 181 8.72 -13.53 -16.58
N LYS A 182 9.36 -13.15 -15.46
CA LYS A 182 10.20 -14.04 -14.64
C LYS A 182 9.52 -14.31 -13.31
N LEU A 183 8.92 -15.48 -13.19
CA LEU A 183 8.21 -15.90 -11.99
C LEU A 183 9.17 -16.39 -10.91
N ALA A 184 8.79 -16.19 -9.65
CA ALA A 184 9.43 -16.86 -8.53
C ALA A 184 9.25 -18.39 -8.66
N HIS A 185 10.15 -19.17 -8.07
CA HIS A 185 10.16 -20.64 -8.19
C HIS A 185 8.88 -21.33 -7.70
N TYR A 186 8.08 -20.64 -6.87
CA TYR A 186 6.81 -21.11 -6.34
C TYR A 186 5.58 -20.57 -7.09
N ALA A 187 5.73 -19.67 -8.06
CA ALA A 187 4.61 -19.00 -8.72
C ALA A 187 4.42 -19.46 -10.16
N ASN A 188 3.17 -19.68 -10.59
CA ASN A 188 2.81 -19.95 -11.99
C ASN A 188 2.16 -18.73 -12.69
N ALA A 189 1.80 -17.69 -11.94
CA ALA A 189 1.44 -16.38 -12.46
C ALA A 189 1.75 -15.31 -11.40
N ALA A 190 2.20 -14.13 -11.83
CA ALA A 190 2.49 -13.00 -10.94
C ALA A 190 2.27 -11.68 -11.66
N ALA A 191 1.61 -10.73 -11.00
CA ALA A 191 1.39 -9.39 -11.50
C ALA A 191 1.48 -8.39 -10.35
N ASP A 192 2.14 -7.27 -10.60
CA ASP A 192 2.17 -6.15 -9.66
C ASP A 192 1.20 -5.07 -10.12
N ILE A 193 0.49 -4.48 -9.16
CA ILE A 193 -0.14 -3.18 -9.32
C ILE A 193 0.92 -2.13 -8.98
N GLU A 194 1.36 -1.39 -9.99
CA GLU A 194 2.26 -0.25 -9.81
C GLU A 194 1.47 1.05 -9.73
N PHE A 195 1.99 1.98 -8.92
CA PHE A 195 1.47 3.33 -8.77
C PHE A 195 2.49 4.39 -9.19
N GLU A 196 2.03 5.47 -9.81
CA GLU A 196 2.84 6.61 -10.22
C GLU A 196 3.17 7.52 -9.03
N PHE A 197 4.32 7.30 -8.41
CA PHE A 197 4.87 8.20 -7.39
C PHE A 197 5.60 9.39 -8.05
N PRO A 198 5.91 10.47 -7.30
CA PRO A 198 6.70 11.60 -7.82
C PRO A 198 8.08 11.23 -8.40
N PHE A 199 8.60 10.04 -8.08
CA PHE A 199 9.86 9.48 -8.60
C PHE A 199 9.64 8.30 -9.57
N GLY A 200 8.44 8.19 -10.14
CA GLY A 200 8.06 7.21 -11.15
C GLY A 200 7.26 6.01 -10.62
N PHE A 201 6.86 5.13 -11.53
CA PHE A 201 6.10 3.93 -11.22
C PHE A 201 6.87 2.98 -10.32
N LYS A 202 6.20 2.53 -9.24
CA LYS A 202 6.69 1.50 -8.34
C LYS A 202 5.55 0.60 -7.88
N GLU A 203 5.90 -0.64 -7.56
CA GLU A 203 5.04 -1.66 -6.97
C GLU A 203 4.36 -1.16 -5.69
N LEU A 204 3.03 -1.28 -5.66
CA LEU A 204 2.17 -0.98 -4.52
C LEU A 204 1.58 -2.27 -3.91
N GLU A 205 1.18 -3.21 -4.76
CA GLU A 205 0.61 -4.49 -4.38
C GLU A 205 1.05 -5.59 -5.36
N GLY A 206 1.51 -6.72 -4.84
CA GLY A 206 1.84 -7.91 -5.61
C GLY A 206 0.71 -8.93 -5.54
N ILE A 207 0.39 -9.56 -6.68
CA ILE A 207 -0.63 -10.60 -6.81
C ILE A 207 0.06 -11.82 -7.39
N HIS A 208 0.04 -12.93 -6.65
CA HIS A 208 0.79 -14.14 -7.00
C HIS A 208 -0.09 -15.37 -6.95
N SER A 209 -0.02 -16.21 -7.98
CA SER A 209 -0.54 -17.57 -7.93
C SER A 209 0.61 -18.51 -7.55
N ARG A 210 0.61 -19.00 -6.30
CA ARG A 210 1.73 -19.71 -5.64
C ARG A 210 1.59 -21.24 -5.64
N THR A 211 0.66 -21.76 -6.44
CA THR A 211 0.27 -23.18 -6.49
C THR A 211 0.08 -23.76 -5.08
N ASP A 212 0.46 -25.01 -4.83
CA ASP A 212 0.45 -25.68 -3.53
C ASP A 212 1.77 -25.52 -2.74
N PHE A 213 2.74 -24.77 -3.25
CA PHE A 213 4.12 -24.78 -2.74
C PHE A 213 4.19 -24.57 -1.23
N ASP A 214 3.56 -23.51 -0.73
CA ASP A 214 3.64 -23.12 0.68
C ASP A 214 3.11 -24.21 1.63
N LEU A 215 1.90 -24.73 1.35
CA LEU A 215 1.29 -25.78 2.18
C LEU A 215 2.04 -27.11 2.03
N SER A 216 2.53 -27.43 0.84
CA SER A 216 3.32 -28.65 0.58
C SER A 216 4.68 -28.62 1.30
N GLN A 217 5.36 -27.48 1.36
CA GLN A 217 6.60 -27.34 2.16
C GLN A 217 6.32 -27.48 3.66
N HIS A 218 5.29 -26.79 4.19
CA HIS A 218 4.90 -26.94 5.59
C HIS A 218 4.52 -28.38 5.94
N GLN A 219 3.78 -29.06 5.06
CA GLN A 219 3.44 -30.48 5.23
C GLN A 219 4.70 -31.36 5.29
N LYS A 220 5.66 -31.14 4.38
CA LYS A 220 6.90 -31.92 4.30
C LYS A 220 7.76 -31.77 5.56
N PHE A 221 7.97 -30.54 6.04
CA PHE A 221 8.89 -30.27 7.15
C PHE A 221 8.25 -30.41 8.54
N SER A 222 6.92 -30.26 8.66
CA SER A 222 6.22 -30.47 9.93
C SER A 222 5.78 -31.91 10.18
N GLY A 223 5.67 -32.73 9.12
CA GLY A 223 5.09 -34.07 9.18
C GLY A 223 3.56 -34.10 9.34
N ARG A 224 2.88 -32.94 9.40
CA ARG A 224 1.42 -32.83 9.48
C ARG A 224 0.82 -32.70 8.09
N LYS A 225 -0.16 -33.54 7.75
CA LYS A 225 -0.92 -33.40 6.49
C LYS A 225 -1.64 -32.04 6.46
N MET A 226 -1.46 -31.28 5.39
CA MET A 226 -2.10 -29.97 5.13
C MET A 226 -3.12 -30.07 3.98
N GLN A 227 -3.82 -31.20 3.88
CA GLN A 227 -4.79 -31.48 2.82
C GLN A 227 -6.21 -31.05 3.21
N TYR A 228 -6.97 -30.59 2.21
CA TYR A 228 -8.40 -30.35 2.30
C TYR A 228 -9.15 -31.55 1.69
N PHE A 229 -10.16 -32.05 2.39
CA PHE A 229 -11.09 -33.03 1.85
C PHE A 229 -12.27 -32.30 1.21
N ASP A 230 -12.46 -32.53 -0.08
CA ASP A 230 -13.49 -31.90 -0.87
C ASP A 230 -14.71 -32.82 -1.00
N PRO A 231 -15.85 -32.49 -0.39
CA PRO A 231 -17.02 -33.36 -0.39
C PRO A 231 -17.72 -33.44 -1.76
N GLU A 232 -17.44 -32.52 -2.69
CA GLU A 232 -18.07 -32.53 -4.02
C GLU A 232 -17.39 -33.52 -4.96
N THR A 233 -16.07 -33.64 -4.86
CA THR A 233 -15.25 -34.58 -5.65
C THR A 233 -14.91 -35.85 -4.90
N ASN A 234 -15.11 -35.86 -3.58
CA ASN A 234 -14.73 -36.95 -2.67
C ASN A 234 -13.21 -37.23 -2.68
N GLU A 235 -12.40 -36.19 -2.89
CA GLU A 235 -10.94 -36.26 -2.99
C GLU A 235 -10.25 -35.42 -1.90
N SER A 236 -9.01 -35.77 -1.58
CA SER A 236 -8.15 -34.97 -0.71
C SER A 236 -6.96 -34.43 -1.48
N TYR A 237 -6.76 -33.12 -1.44
CA TYR A 237 -5.66 -32.45 -2.13
C TYR A 237 -5.09 -31.30 -1.30
N VAL A 238 -3.90 -30.83 -1.67
CA VAL A 238 -3.32 -29.60 -1.12
C VAL A 238 -3.87 -28.43 -1.93
N PRO A 239 -4.57 -27.46 -1.31
CA PRO A 239 -5.13 -26.32 -2.03
C PRO A 239 -4.05 -25.47 -2.67
N TYR A 240 -4.40 -24.83 -3.79
CA TYR A 240 -3.56 -23.80 -4.39
C TYR A 240 -3.82 -22.45 -3.73
N VAL A 241 -2.85 -21.55 -3.75
CA VAL A 241 -2.92 -20.25 -3.07
C VAL A 241 -2.79 -19.11 -4.07
N ILE A 242 -3.78 -18.20 -4.05
CA ILE A 242 -3.67 -16.86 -4.65
C ILE A 242 -3.36 -15.88 -3.52
N GLU A 243 -2.20 -15.25 -3.60
CA GLU A 243 -1.78 -14.22 -2.68
C GLU A 243 -2.09 -12.84 -3.25
N THR A 244 -2.58 -11.95 -2.40
CA THR A 244 -2.55 -10.50 -2.61
C THR A 244 -1.77 -9.88 -1.46
N SER A 245 -0.66 -9.20 -1.74
CA SER A 245 0.23 -8.60 -0.74
C SER A 245 0.40 -7.11 -1.02
N ILE A 246 -0.13 -6.27 -0.13
CA ILE A 246 -0.08 -4.81 -0.23
C ILE A 246 0.79 -4.24 0.90
N GLY A 247 1.71 -3.36 0.53
CA GLY A 247 2.50 -2.60 1.50
C GLY A 247 1.71 -1.42 2.04
N LEU A 248 1.24 -1.50 3.28
CA LEU A 248 0.38 -0.47 3.89
C LEU A 248 1.07 0.91 3.88
N ASP A 249 2.36 0.95 4.22
CA ASP A 249 3.13 2.19 4.23
C ASP A 249 3.30 2.79 2.83
N ARG A 250 3.46 1.95 1.80
CA ARG A 250 3.49 2.40 0.40
C ARG A 250 2.13 2.97 -0.02
N THR A 251 1.03 2.36 0.41
CA THR A 251 -0.33 2.89 0.20
C THR A 251 -0.50 4.24 0.87
N PHE A 252 -0.03 4.40 2.11
CA PHE A 252 -0.01 5.68 2.79
C PHE A 252 0.74 6.74 1.98
N LEU A 253 1.94 6.41 1.49
CA LEU A 253 2.72 7.34 0.66
C LEU A 253 2.03 7.67 -0.67
N ALA A 254 1.33 6.71 -1.29
CA ALA A 254 0.57 6.92 -2.53
C ALA A 254 -0.56 7.93 -2.30
N ILE A 255 -1.32 7.77 -1.21
CA ILE A 255 -2.37 8.69 -0.79
C ILE A 255 -1.78 10.07 -0.48
N TYR A 256 -0.71 10.13 0.32
CA TYR A 256 -0.12 11.38 0.76
C TYR A 256 0.46 12.19 -0.41
N SER A 257 1.25 11.54 -1.28
CA SER A 257 1.83 12.19 -2.46
C SER A 257 0.78 12.64 -3.47
N SER A 258 -0.36 11.95 -3.55
CA SER A 258 -1.48 12.37 -4.39
C SER A 258 -2.33 13.50 -3.80
N ALA A 259 -2.45 13.54 -2.47
CA ALA A 259 -3.25 14.52 -1.77
C ALA A 259 -2.52 15.86 -1.61
N TYR A 260 -1.20 15.86 -1.53
CA TYR A 260 -0.41 17.07 -1.32
C TYR A 260 -0.50 18.03 -2.51
N CYS A 261 -0.96 19.25 -2.24
CA CYS A 261 -1.11 20.29 -3.24
C CYS A 261 -0.72 21.65 -2.65
N GLU A 262 0.03 22.43 -3.42
CA GLU A 262 0.28 23.84 -3.17
C GLU A 262 -0.57 24.65 -4.15
N GLU A 263 -1.52 25.43 -3.63
CA GLU A 263 -2.44 26.23 -4.44
C GLU A 263 -2.15 27.71 -4.29
N LYS A 264 -2.08 28.42 -5.43
CA LYS A 264 -2.09 29.87 -5.48
C LYS A 264 -3.54 30.36 -5.43
N LEU A 265 -3.84 31.23 -4.48
CA LEU A 265 -5.14 31.86 -4.36
C LEU A 265 -5.23 33.12 -5.22
N GLU A 266 -6.47 33.55 -5.52
CA GLU A 266 -6.77 34.75 -6.30
C GLU A 266 -6.16 36.04 -5.71
N ASN A 267 -5.96 36.07 -4.39
CA ASN A 267 -5.37 37.20 -3.69
C ASN A 267 -3.82 37.21 -3.73
N GLY A 268 -3.19 36.26 -4.42
CA GLY A 268 -1.73 36.12 -4.52
C GLY A 268 -1.08 35.33 -3.38
N ASP A 269 -1.83 34.92 -2.37
CA ASP A 269 -1.31 34.05 -1.30
C ASP A 269 -1.23 32.59 -1.73
N GLU A 270 -0.31 31.85 -1.15
CA GLU A 270 -0.19 30.40 -1.33
C GLU A 270 -0.80 29.64 -0.14
N ARG A 271 -1.32 28.44 -0.42
CA ARG A 271 -1.78 27.51 0.61
C ARG A 271 -1.28 26.10 0.34
N VAL A 272 -0.85 25.44 1.41
CA VAL A 272 -0.67 23.99 1.42
C VAL A 272 -2.01 23.36 1.80
N VAL A 273 -2.48 22.42 0.99
CA VAL A 273 -3.68 21.64 1.26
C VAL A 273 -3.40 20.17 1.03
N LEU A 274 -3.77 19.32 2.00
CA LEU A 274 -3.80 17.87 1.82
C LEU A 274 -5.20 17.46 1.39
N LYS A 275 -5.40 17.23 0.09
CA LYS A 275 -6.65 16.75 -0.51
C LYS A 275 -6.90 15.26 -0.22
N LEU A 276 -6.80 14.86 1.04
CA LEU A 276 -7.07 13.49 1.46
C LEU A 276 -8.52 13.12 1.12
N PRO A 277 -8.78 11.89 0.64
CA PRO A 277 -10.15 11.40 0.57
C PRO A 277 -10.81 11.52 1.94
N ALA A 278 -12.02 12.09 2.01
CA ALA A 278 -12.65 12.47 3.29
C ALA A 278 -12.79 11.28 4.26
N PHE A 279 -13.04 10.09 3.73
CA PHE A 279 -13.12 8.84 4.51
C PHE A 279 -11.77 8.40 5.11
N LEU A 280 -10.63 8.86 4.58
CA LEU A 280 -9.28 8.61 5.11
C LEU A 280 -8.71 9.75 5.94
N ALA A 281 -9.30 10.95 5.88
CA ALA A 281 -8.80 12.10 6.64
C ALA A 281 -8.70 11.78 8.15
N PRO A 282 -7.57 12.07 8.82
CA PRO A 282 -7.38 11.72 10.22
C PRO A 282 -8.37 12.47 11.12
N VAL A 283 -8.60 13.75 10.83
CA VAL A 283 -9.63 14.58 11.45
C VAL A 283 -10.74 14.75 10.42
N LYS A 284 -11.99 14.43 10.79
CA LYS A 284 -13.16 14.53 9.90
C LYS A 284 -13.73 15.93 9.89
N LEU A 285 -13.78 16.58 11.04
CA LEU A 285 -14.21 17.96 11.15
C LEU A 285 -13.44 18.72 12.23
N ALA A 286 -13.32 20.02 12.02
CA ALA A 286 -12.86 20.95 13.04
C ALA A 286 -13.98 21.91 13.44
N VAL A 287 -14.24 22.09 14.74
CA VAL A 287 -15.23 23.04 15.26
C VAL A 287 -14.50 24.29 15.78
N LEU A 288 -14.83 25.45 15.21
CA LEU A 288 -14.06 26.68 15.29
C LEU A 288 -14.96 27.84 15.75
N PRO A 289 -14.97 28.23 17.03
CA PRO A 289 -15.72 29.40 17.47
C PRO A 289 -15.11 30.68 16.89
N LEU A 290 -15.92 31.61 16.40
CA LEU A 290 -15.44 32.83 15.73
C LEU A 290 -14.55 33.64 16.68
N VAL A 291 -15.00 33.81 17.93
CA VAL A 291 -14.26 34.44 19.03
C VAL A 291 -14.21 33.54 20.26
N LYS A 292 -13.22 33.79 21.12
CA LYS A 292 -13.00 33.06 22.40
C LYS A 292 -13.89 33.56 23.55
N LYS A 293 -14.88 34.40 23.27
CA LYS A 293 -15.76 35.02 24.25
C LYS A 293 -17.23 34.79 23.86
N ASP A 294 -18.14 35.39 24.61
CA ASP A 294 -19.56 35.49 24.28
C ASP A 294 -20.30 34.14 24.20
N GLY A 295 -19.82 33.13 24.94
CA GLY A 295 -20.45 31.80 25.00
C GLY A 295 -20.30 30.94 23.74
N LEU A 296 -19.70 31.45 22.66
CA LEU A 296 -19.43 30.68 21.44
C LEU A 296 -18.58 29.42 21.70
N PRO A 297 -17.55 29.46 22.57
CA PRO A 297 -16.81 28.25 22.93
C PRO A 297 -17.68 27.14 23.51
N ASP A 298 -18.70 27.49 24.30
CA ASP A 298 -19.57 26.50 24.95
C ASP A 298 -20.52 25.85 23.95
N VAL A 299 -21.07 26.64 23.02
CA VAL A 299 -21.88 26.12 21.89
C VAL A 299 -21.04 25.23 20.97
N ALA A 300 -19.81 25.65 20.66
CA ALA A 300 -18.87 24.87 19.86
C ALA A 300 -18.54 23.52 20.51
N ARG A 301 -18.30 23.50 21.83
CA ARG A 301 -18.07 22.25 22.58
C ARG A 301 -19.31 21.36 22.60
N ARG A 302 -20.51 21.93 22.78
CA ARG A 302 -21.77 21.17 22.72
C ARG A 302 -21.95 20.46 21.38
N ILE A 303 -21.71 21.16 20.27
CA ILE A 303 -21.80 20.59 18.92
C ILE A 303 -20.72 19.53 18.71
N MET A 304 -19.49 19.79 19.15
CA MET A 304 -18.41 18.81 19.07
C MET A 304 -18.71 17.56 19.89
N ASP A 305 -19.30 17.71 21.08
CA ASP A 305 -19.63 16.60 21.98
C ASP A 305 -20.70 15.67 21.40
N ASP A 306 -21.64 16.20 20.61
CA ASP A 306 -22.61 15.40 19.86
C ASP A 306 -21.95 14.60 18.73
N LEU A 307 -21.01 15.23 18.01
CA LEU A 307 -20.40 14.68 16.80
C LEU A 307 -19.19 13.78 17.07
N LYS A 308 -18.49 13.95 18.20
CA LYS A 308 -17.24 13.21 18.52
C LYS A 308 -17.46 11.71 18.76
N ILE A 309 -18.71 11.29 18.96
CA ILE A 309 -19.06 9.87 19.12
C ILE A 309 -18.89 9.14 17.77
N ASP A 310 -19.25 9.79 16.67
CA ASP A 310 -19.21 9.18 15.33
C ASP A 310 -17.94 9.56 14.56
N PHE A 311 -17.37 10.74 14.84
CA PHE A 311 -16.33 11.33 14.03
C PHE A 311 -15.12 11.76 14.87
N ASN A 312 -13.92 11.62 14.29
CA ASN A 312 -12.74 12.23 14.89
C ASN A 312 -12.78 13.75 14.67
N CYS A 313 -13.08 14.50 15.73
CA CYS A 313 -13.26 15.94 15.71
C CYS A 313 -12.04 16.65 16.31
N GLN A 314 -11.76 17.87 15.82
CA GLN A 314 -10.79 18.77 16.45
C GLN A 314 -11.47 20.09 16.85
N TYR A 315 -11.04 20.66 17.98
CA TYR A 315 -11.46 21.99 18.41
C TYR A 315 -10.28 22.96 18.32
N ASP A 316 -10.53 24.17 17.82
CA ASP A 316 -9.52 25.21 17.75
C ASP A 316 -10.11 26.63 17.84
N GLU A 317 -9.68 27.37 18.87
CA GLU A 317 -10.09 28.75 19.17
C GLU A 317 -8.92 29.75 19.13
N LYS A 318 -7.71 29.29 18.77
CA LYS A 318 -6.51 30.13 18.79
C LYS A 318 -6.31 30.82 17.44
N ASP A 319 -5.98 32.10 17.46
CA ASP A 319 -5.76 32.94 16.27
C ASP A 319 -7.03 33.22 15.43
N SER A 320 -6.87 34.07 14.42
CA SER A 320 -7.93 34.40 13.45
C SER A 320 -8.49 33.15 12.76
N ILE A 321 -9.77 33.18 12.41
CA ILE A 321 -10.46 32.07 11.73
C ILE A 321 -9.74 31.61 10.45
N GLY A 322 -9.19 32.54 9.65
CA GLY A 322 -8.43 32.21 8.44
C GLY A 322 -7.19 31.37 8.71
N LYS A 323 -6.41 31.69 9.76
CA LYS A 323 -5.25 30.88 10.18
C LYS A 323 -5.67 29.49 10.66
N ARG A 324 -6.84 29.37 11.31
CA ARG A 324 -7.39 28.08 11.73
C ARG A 324 -7.78 27.23 10.53
N TYR A 325 -8.46 27.80 9.53
CA TYR A 325 -8.71 27.11 8.26
C TYR A 325 -7.42 26.66 7.57
N ARG A 326 -6.37 27.50 7.54
CA ARG A 326 -5.06 27.11 6.98
C ARG A 326 -4.45 25.90 7.67
N ARG A 327 -4.49 25.84 9.01
CA ARG A 327 -4.00 24.66 9.77
C ARG A 327 -4.76 23.39 9.39
N GLN A 328 -6.08 23.50 9.27
CA GLN A 328 -6.96 22.38 8.95
C GLN A 328 -6.82 21.92 7.48
N ASP A 329 -6.67 22.86 6.55
CA ASP A 329 -6.36 22.56 5.14
C ASP A 329 -5.03 21.79 5.02
N ALA A 330 -3.99 22.21 5.75
CA ALA A 330 -2.67 21.61 5.73
C ALA A 330 -2.61 20.19 6.31
N ILE A 331 -3.51 19.82 7.23
CA ILE A 331 -3.63 18.45 7.77
C ILE A 331 -4.74 17.63 7.07
N GLY A 332 -5.43 18.24 6.11
CA GLY A 332 -6.40 17.57 5.24
C GLY A 332 -7.76 17.34 5.85
N THR A 333 -8.16 18.09 6.87
CA THR A 333 -9.50 18.02 7.47
C THR A 333 -10.56 18.47 6.44
N PRO A 334 -11.54 17.62 6.08
CA PRO A 334 -12.45 17.91 4.97
C PRO A 334 -13.49 19.00 5.31
N PHE A 335 -13.88 19.13 6.57
CA PHE A 335 -14.90 20.08 7.02
C PHE A 335 -14.41 20.97 8.17
N CYS A 336 -14.64 22.27 8.07
CA CYS A 336 -14.50 23.19 9.20
C CYS A 336 -15.87 23.80 9.51
N ILE A 337 -16.31 23.68 10.76
CA ILE A 337 -17.58 24.18 11.26
C ILE A 337 -17.30 25.44 12.08
N THR A 338 -17.82 26.58 11.63
CA THR A 338 -17.62 27.86 12.29
C THR A 338 -18.87 28.25 13.07
N ILE A 339 -18.66 28.60 14.35
CA ILE A 339 -19.71 29.00 15.29
C ILE A 339 -19.62 30.51 15.49
N ASP A 340 -20.66 31.24 15.08
CA ASP A 340 -20.73 32.69 15.17
C ASP A 340 -21.89 33.14 16.07
N HIS A 341 -22.06 34.46 16.23
CA HIS A 341 -23.11 35.01 17.10
C HIS A 341 -24.51 34.60 16.64
N GLN A 342 -24.74 34.47 15.34
CA GLN A 342 -26.02 34.04 14.81
C GLN A 342 -26.32 32.57 15.19
N THR A 343 -25.31 31.71 15.36
CA THR A 343 -25.51 30.34 15.88
C THR A 343 -26.21 30.31 17.24
N ILE A 344 -25.99 31.31 18.11
CA ILE A 344 -26.67 31.39 19.42
C ILE A 344 -28.15 31.71 19.24
N GLU A 345 -28.49 32.49 18.20
CA GLU A 345 -29.84 32.98 17.95
C GLU A 345 -30.73 31.93 17.24
N ASP A 346 -30.18 31.22 16.25
CA ASP A 346 -30.96 30.38 15.35
C ASP A 346 -30.47 28.91 15.19
N ASP A 347 -29.45 28.50 15.96
CA ASP A 347 -28.85 27.15 15.91
C ASP A 347 -28.33 26.76 14.50
N THR A 348 -27.99 27.75 13.68
CA THR A 348 -27.33 27.55 12.38
C THR A 348 -25.82 27.76 12.46
N VAL A 349 -25.07 26.96 11.71
CA VAL A 349 -23.62 27.01 11.65
C VAL A 349 -23.13 27.20 10.23
N THR A 350 -21.90 27.66 10.08
CA THR A 350 -21.25 27.70 8.77
C THR A 350 -20.37 26.47 8.59
N ILE A 351 -20.67 25.64 7.59
CA ILE A 351 -19.79 24.56 7.15
C ILE A 351 -18.90 25.06 6.00
N ARG A 352 -17.59 24.84 6.12
CA ARG A 352 -16.61 25.11 5.06
C ARG A 352 -16.03 23.80 4.53
N TYR A 353 -16.04 23.64 3.21
CA TYR A 353 -15.42 22.51 2.52
C TYR A 353 -13.96 22.81 2.20
N ARG A 354 -13.06 21.88 2.53
CA ARG A 354 -11.60 22.02 2.33
C ARG A 354 -11.22 22.31 0.87
N ASP A 355 -11.72 21.48 -0.04
CA ASP A 355 -11.28 21.46 -1.44
C ASP A 355 -11.78 22.70 -2.20
N SER A 356 -13.08 22.98 -2.14
CA SER A 356 -13.70 24.11 -2.86
C SER A 356 -13.57 25.45 -2.12
N MET A 357 -13.22 25.44 -0.83
CA MET A 357 -13.25 26.60 0.07
C MET A 357 -14.64 27.23 0.27
N GLN A 358 -15.69 26.66 -0.33
CA GLN A 358 -17.06 27.18 -0.23
C GLN A 358 -17.57 27.07 1.20
N GLN A 359 -18.38 28.05 1.58
CA GLN A 359 -19.01 28.16 2.88
C GLN A 359 -20.52 28.16 2.69
N GLU A 360 -21.20 27.31 3.46
CA GLU A 360 -22.66 27.17 3.43
C GLU A 360 -23.18 27.31 4.86
N ARG A 361 -24.29 28.03 5.03
CA ARG A 361 -24.97 28.15 6.32
C ARG A 361 -26.08 27.12 6.40
N ILE A 362 -26.01 26.25 7.39
CA ILE A 362 -26.90 25.10 7.55
C ILE A 362 -27.36 24.96 8.99
N SER A 363 -28.43 24.21 9.23
CA SER A 363 -28.84 23.88 10.60
C SER A 363 -27.80 22.95 11.24
N ALA A 364 -27.49 23.16 12.53
CA ALA A 364 -26.61 22.26 13.27
C ALA A 364 -27.08 20.80 13.24
N LYS A 365 -28.39 20.56 13.10
CA LYS A 365 -29.00 19.22 12.99
C LYS A 365 -28.63 18.48 11.70
N GLU A 366 -28.31 19.20 10.63
CA GLU A 366 -27.98 18.61 9.32
C GLU A 366 -26.51 18.17 9.22
N LEU A 367 -25.65 18.69 10.10
CA LEU A 367 -24.20 18.42 10.11
C LEU A 367 -23.88 16.93 10.05
N ARG A 368 -24.52 16.14 10.92
CA ARG A 368 -24.26 14.70 11.04
C ARG A 368 -24.47 13.99 9.71
N GLY A 369 -25.61 14.23 9.05
CA GLY A 369 -25.94 13.58 7.78
C GLY A 369 -25.01 13.98 6.63
N ILE A 370 -24.64 15.26 6.55
CA ILE A 370 -23.71 15.77 5.52
C ILE A 370 -22.32 15.14 5.69
N ILE A 371 -21.80 15.14 6.92
CA ILE A 371 -20.48 14.59 7.24
C ILE A 371 -20.48 13.09 7.00
N GLU A 372 -21.46 12.36 7.55
CA GLU A 372 -21.57 10.91 7.40
C GLU A 372 -21.55 10.50 5.93
N ASN A 373 -22.37 11.13 5.09
CA ASN A 373 -22.44 10.80 3.67
C ASN A 373 -21.09 10.95 2.93
N LYS A 374 -20.23 11.86 3.39
CA LYS A 374 -18.92 12.09 2.74
C LYS A 374 -17.78 11.25 3.34
N VAL A 375 -17.85 10.90 4.62
CA VAL A 375 -16.77 10.15 5.30
C VAL A 375 -17.05 8.65 5.39
N ASN A 376 -18.26 8.19 5.09
CA ASN A 376 -18.65 6.80 5.24
C ASN A 376 -18.01 5.91 4.16
N PHE A 377 -17.23 4.92 4.62
CA PHE A 377 -16.57 3.92 3.77
C PHE A 377 -17.53 3.17 2.85
N ARG A 378 -18.80 2.99 3.25
CA ARG A 378 -19.80 2.30 2.44
C ARG A 378 -20.02 2.97 1.09
N ASN A 379 -19.98 4.30 1.03
CA ASN A 379 -20.20 5.03 -0.22
C ASN A 379 -19.07 4.83 -1.23
N ILE A 380 -17.89 4.43 -0.75
CA ILE A 380 -16.71 4.14 -1.55
C ILE A 380 -16.71 2.67 -1.96
N PHE A 381 -16.86 1.76 -1.00
CA PHE A 381 -16.61 0.33 -1.22
C PHE A 381 -17.85 -0.49 -1.58
N SER A 382 -19.07 0.04 -1.47
CA SER A 382 -20.28 -0.68 -1.91
C SER A 382 -20.35 -0.89 -3.43
N LYS A 383 -19.49 -0.20 -4.19
CA LYS A 383 -19.44 -0.25 -5.65
C LYS A 383 -18.41 -1.26 -6.19
N LEU A 384 -17.65 -1.92 -5.31
CA LEU A 384 -16.57 -2.84 -5.66
C LEU A 384 -17.05 -4.23 -6.10
#